data_AF-A0A5P9PQ20-F1
#
_entry.id   AF-A0A5P9PQ20-F1
#
_cell.length_a   1.000
_cell.length_b   1.000
_cell.length_c   1.000
_cell.angle_alpha   90.00
_cell.angle_beta   90.00
_cell.angle_gamma   90.00
#
_symmetry.space_group_name_H-M   'P 1'
#
loop_
_entity.id
_entity.type
_entity.pdbx_description
1 polymer ?
#
loop_
_entity_poly.entity_id
_entity_poly.type
_entity_poly.pdbx_seq_one_letter_code
_entity_poly.pdbx_strand_id
1 'polypeptide(L)'
;MKPEEIIEYVDGLDGVLTVQPAEGDGSPEVAWGDTFFFYAPDGVMPTNTQPFATIVTKNYPEDELSRLDRPDTFRLNIAAGKENFVKWTGHAPRETPTAEIDHSAADTLMAHPVYGTVGWLAVVNPGPRTEADARELLHTAYELARSRYERRA
;
A
#
# COMPACT_ATOMS: atom_id res chain seq x y z
N MET A 1 -4.44 -11.60 -8.00
CA MET A 1 -5.40 -10.59 -7.55
C MET A 1 -5.34 -9.35 -8.44
N LYS A 2 -6.49 -8.84 -8.87
CA LYS A 2 -6.64 -7.60 -9.63
C LYS A 2 -6.88 -6.40 -8.70
N PRO A 3 -6.64 -5.16 -9.16
CA PRO A 3 -6.94 -3.96 -8.37
C PRO A 3 -8.38 -3.92 -7.85
N GLU A 4 -9.36 -4.31 -8.68
CA GLU A 4 -10.78 -4.28 -8.32
C GLU A 4 -11.10 -5.25 -7.16
N GLU A 5 -10.44 -6.41 -7.13
CA GLU A 5 -10.60 -7.40 -6.05
C GLU A 5 -9.99 -6.93 -4.72
N ILE A 6 -8.97 -6.06 -4.78
CA ILE A 6 -8.39 -5.40 -3.60
C ILE A 6 -9.35 -4.32 -3.10
N ILE A 7 -9.85 -3.48 -4.00
CA ILE A 7 -10.79 -2.41 -3.66
C ILE A 7 -12.04 -3.00 -3.03
N GLU A 8 -12.67 -4.00 -3.66
CA GLU A 8 -13.86 -4.67 -3.13
C GLU A 8 -13.61 -5.29 -1.74
N TYR A 9 -12.45 -5.91 -1.52
CA TYR A 9 -12.09 -6.46 -0.22
C TYR A 9 -11.95 -5.38 0.86
N VAL A 10 -11.30 -4.27 0.54
CA VAL A 10 -11.02 -3.19 1.49
C VAL A 10 -12.27 -2.35 1.77
N ASP A 11 -13.13 -2.11 0.77
CA ASP A 11 -14.42 -1.44 0.92
C ASP A 11 -15.40 -2.23 1.81
N GLY A 12 -15.20 -3.55 1.93
CA GLY A 12 -15.95 -4.40 2.84
C GLY A 12 -15.59 -4.21 4.33
N LEU A 13 -14.54 -3.46 4.65
CA LEU A 13 -14.11 -3.18 6.01
C LEU A 13 -14.79 -1.90 6.54
N ASP A 14 -15.22 -1.93 7.80
CA ASP A 14 -15.98 -0.83 8.40
C ASP A 14 -15.16 0.46 8.54
N GLY A 15 -15.77 1.61 8.29
CA GLY A 15 -15.12 2.92 8.43
C GLY A 15 -13.95 3.19 7.47
N VAL A 16 -13.86 2.46 6.36
CA VAL A 16 -12.90 2.74 5.29
C VAL A 16 -13.40 3.86 4.38
N LEU A 17 -12.50 4.78 4.04
CA LEU A 17 -12.66 5.74 2.96
C LEU A 17 -11.68 5.39 1.83
N THR A 18 -12.23 4.98 0.70
CA THR A 18 -11.48 4.73 -0.54
C THR A 18 -11.50 5.96 -1.42
N VAL A 19 -10.31 6.40 -1.84
CA VAL A 19 -10.11 7.60 -2.64
C VAL A 19 -9.48 7.20 -3.96
N GLN A 20 -10.12 7.54 -5.06
CA GLN A 20 -9.66 7.27 -6.43
C GLN A 20 -9.54 8.59 -7.18
N PRO A 21 -8.36 9.24 -7.14
CA PRO A 21 -8.15 10.51 -7.83
C PRO A 21 -8.36 10.37 -9.34
N ALA A 22 -9.01 11.37 -9.93
CA ALA A 22 -9.35 11.39 -11.34
C ALA A 22 -9.24 12.79 -11.95
N GLU A 23 -9.16 12.85 -13.28
CA GLU A 23 -9.14 14.13 -13.99
C GLU A 23 -10.37 14.98 -13.65
N GLY A 24 -10.12 16.25 -13.28
CA GLY A 24 -11.19 17.22 -12.98
C GLY A 24 -11.67 17.27 -11.53
N ASP A 25 -11.17 16.43 -10.63
CA ASP A 25 -11.54 16.46 -9.19
C ASP A 25 -10.65 17.38 -8.33
N GLY A 26 -9.61 17.99 -8.93
CA GLY A 26 -8.65 18.87 -8.28
C GLY A 26 -7.43 18.17 -7.67
N SER A 27 -7.34 16.85 -7.76
CA SER A 27 -6.16 16.06 -7.40
C SER A 27 -5.01 16.26 -8.40
N PRO A 28 -3.75 16.08 -7.98
CA PRO A 28 -2.62 16.17 -8.89
C PRO A 28 -2.62 15.01 -9.89
N GLU A 29 -2.26 15.29 -11.14
CA GLU A 29 -2.23 14.31 -12.25
C GLU A 29 -1.41 13.05 -11.94
N VAL A 30 -0.32 13.22 -11.17
CA VAL A 30 0.51 12.10 -10.71
C VAL A 30 -0.23 11.10 -9.82
N ALA A 31 -1.43 11.41 -9.30
CA ALA A 31 -2.23 10.47 -8.51
C ALA A 31 -3.42 9.89 -9.29
N TRP A 32 -3.71 10.37 -10.50
CA TRP A 32 -4.87 9.89 -11.27
C TRP A 32 -4.77 8.40 -11.60
N GLY A 33 -5.85 7.66 -11.35
CA GLY A 33 -5.90 6.20 -11.55
C GLY A 33 -5.31 5.38 -10.41
N ASP A 34 -4.67 6.01 -9.41
CA ASP A 34 -4.24 5.33 -8.19
C ASP A 34 -5.40 5.20 -7.21
N THR A 35 -5.22 4.41 -6.16
CA THR A 35 -6.21 4.23 -5.10
C THR A 35 -5.57 4.33 -3.74
N PHE A 36 -6.20 5.05 -2.83
CA PHE A 36 -5.70 5.31 -1.48
C PHE A 36 -6.77 4.89 -0.48
N PHE A 37 -6.38 4.06 0.49
CA PHE A 37 -7.28 3.52 1.51
C PHE A 37 -6.99 4.17 2.87
N PHE A 38 -7.99 4.84 3.42
CA PHE A 38 -7.91 5.50 4.72
C PHE A 38 -8.90 4.87 5.69
N TYR A 39 -8.57 4.89 6.98
CA TYR A 39 -9.57 4.69 8.02
C TYR A 39 -10.14 6.06 8.40
N ALA A 40 -11.39 6.30 8.04
CA ALA A 40 -12.11 7.55 8.25
C ALA A 40 -13.60 7.25 8.47
N PRO A 41 -14.00 6.84 9.70
CA PRO A 41 -15.35 6.36 9.98
C PRO A 41 -16.42 7.47 9.87
N ASP A 42 -16.01 8.74 9.84
CA ASP A 42 -16.88 9.90 9.58
C ASP A 42 -17.01 10.24 8.08
N GLY A 43 -16.32 9.51 7.21
CA GLY A 43 -16.28 9.75 5.77
C GLY A 43 -15.50 11.00 5.35
N VAL A 44 -14.81 11.67 6.28
CA VAL A 44 -14.06 12.90 6.01
C VAL A 44 -12.62 12.56 5.67
N MET A 45 -12.11 13.13 4.57
CA MET A 45 -10.71 12.98 4.17
C MET A 45 -9.76 13.35 5.32
N PRO A 46 -8.93 12.42 5.82
CA PRO A 46 -7.98 12.75 6.87
C PRO A 46 -6.88 13.69 6.37
N THR A 47 -6.57 14.74 7.15
CA THR A 47 -5.55 15.75 6.79
C THR A 47 -4.17 15.48 7.42
N ASN A 48 -4.12 14.65 8.47
CA ASN A 48 -2.92 14.42 9.29
C ASN A 48 -2.56 12.93 9.45
N THR A 49 -3.04 12.10 8.54
CA THR A 49 -2.73 10.66 8.50
C THR A 49 -2.46 10.24 7.07
N GLN A 50 -1.47 9.37 6.90
CA GLN A 50 -1.23 8.67 5.65
C GLN A 50 -2.31 7.57 5.46
N PRO A 51 -2.59 7.17 4.21
CA PRO A 51 -3.38 5.97 3.95
C PRO A 51 -2.70 4.74 4.56
N PHE A 52 -3.48 3.72 4.89
CA PHE A 52 -2.95 2.46 5.41
C PHE A 52 -2.54 1.49 4.31
N ALA A 53 -3.07 1.68 3.10
CA ALA A 53 -2.66 0.98 1.90
C ALA A 53 -2.89 1.85 0.66
N THR A 54 -2.14 1.60 -0.41
CA THR A 54 -2.34 2.25 -1.70
C THR A 54 -2.14 1.28 -2.86
N ILE A 55 -2.83 1.53 -3.96
CA ILE A 55 -2.57 0.93 -5.26
C ILE A 55 -2.02 2.03 -6.14
N VAL A 56 -0.80 1.86 -6.65
CA VAL A 56 -0.20 2.79 -7.62
C VAL A 56 -0.01 2.09 -8.96
N THR A 57 -0.30 2.81 -10.04
CA THR A 57 -0.42 2.27 -11.40
C THR A 57 0.67 2.74 -12.35
N LYS A 58 1.58 3.59 -11.85
CA LYS A 58 2.67 4.20 -12.62
C LYS A 58 3.86 4.51 -11.74
N ASN A 59 5.02 4.77 -12.36
CA ASN A 59 6.20 5.21 -11.64
C ASN A 59 5.95 6.58 -11.01
N TYR A 60 6.42 6.74 -9.79
CA TYR A 60 6.47 8.02 -9.11
C TYR A 60 7.88 8.63 -9.28
N PRO A 61 8.05 9.96 -9.24
CA PRO A 61 9.37 10.59 -9.36
C PRO A 61 10.42 10.06 -8.38
N GLU A 62 9.98 9.62 -7.20
CA GLU A 62 10.79 9.02 -6.15
C GLU A 62 11.00 7.49 -6.31
N ASP A 63 10.40 6.86 -7.32
CA ASP A 63 10.36 5.41 -7.49
C ASP A 63 10.15 4.97 -8.95
N GLU A 64 11.27 4.91 -9.68
CA GLU A 64 11.34 4.27 -10.99
C GLU A 64 11.78 2.80 -10.91
N LEU A 65 12.31 2.35 -9.76
CA LEU A 65 12.84 0.99 -9.56
C LEU A 65 11.76 -0.09 -9.63
N SER A 66 10.50 0.28 -9.36
CA SER A 66 9.35 -0.64 -9.48
C SER A 66 8.95 -0.94 -10.93
N ARG A 67 9.35 -0.07 -11.87
CA ARG A 67 9.15 -0.21 -13.33
C ARG A 67 7.68 -0.42 -13.72
N LEU A 68 6.77 0.33 -13.09
CA LEU A 68 5.32 0.23 -13.30
C LEU A 68 4.87 0.76 -14.67
N ASP A 69 5.76 1.41 -15.42
CA ASP A 69 5.60 1.88 -16.80
C ASP A 69 5.58 0.74 -17.83
N ARG A 70 4.81 -0.31 -17.56
CA ARG A 70 4.62 -1.46 -18.45
C ARG A 70 3.15 -1.90 -18.40
N PRO A 71 2.63 -2.57 -19.45
CA PRO A 71 1.23 -2.94 -19.52
C PRO A 71 0.75 -3.73 -18.31
N ASP A 72 -0.50 -3.50 -17.91
CA ASP A 72 -1.23 -4.25 -16.88
C ASP A 72 -0.46 -4.40 -15.56
N THR A 73 0.25 -3.34 -15.15
CA THR A 73 1.08 -3.36 -13.95
C THR A 73 0.63 -2.34 -12.92
N PHE A 74 0.51 -2.80 -11.68
CA PHE A 74 0.27 -1.97 -10.52
C PHE A 74 1.07 -2.50 -9.33
N ARG A 75 1.18 -1.69 -8.29
CA ARG A 75 1.78 -2.09 -7.03
C ARG A 75 0.86 -1.80 -5.88
N LEU A 76 0.66 -2.82 -5.06
CA LEU A 76 -0.01 -2.70 -3.76
C LEU A 76 1.05 -2.35 -2.70
N ASN A 77 0.82 -1.26 -1.98
CA ASN A 77 1.63 -0.79 -0.87
C ASN A 77 0.84 -0.92 0.43
N ILE A 78 1.47 -1.40 1.49
CA ILE A 78 0.78 -1.70 2.75
C ILE A 78 1.60 -1.20 3.93
N ALA A 79 0.98 -0.40 4.81
CA ALA A 79 1.52 -0.01 6.10
C ALA A 79 1.46 -1.17 7.11
N ALA A 80 2.18 -2.25 6.81
CA ALA A 80 2.08 -3.57 7.45
C ALA A 80 2.42 -3.60 8.95
N GLY A 81 3.12 -2.57 9.45
CA GLY A 81 3.63 -2.52 10.81
C GLY A 81 4.98 -3.24 10.95
N LYS A 82 5.67 -2.95 12.06
CA LYS A 82 7.07 -3.38 12.28
C LYS A 82 7.22 -4.90 12.29
N GLU A 83 6.31 -5.62 12.94
CA GLU A 83 6.40 -7.08 13.09
C GLU A 83 6.28 -7.79 11.74
N ASN A 84 5.26 -7.45 10.95
CA ASN A 84 5.09 -8.00 9.61
C ASN A 84 6.20 -7.57 8.65
N PHE A 85 6.69 -6.33 8.76
CA PHE A 85 7.84 -5.90 7.97
C PHE A 85 9.04 -6.83 8.21
N VAL A 86 9.43 -7.04 9.48
CA VAL A 86 10.57 -7.91 9.83
C VAL A 86 10.32 -9.35 9.40
N LYS A 87 9.11 -9.87 9.57
CA LYS A 87 8.72 -11.22 9.13
C LYS A 87 9.01 -11.43 7.64
N TRP A 88 8.69 -10.45 6.80
CA TRP A 88 8.79 -10.56 5.34
C TRP A 88 10.15 -10.19 4.77
N THR A 89 10.84 -9.22 5.37
CA THR A 89 12.11 -8.72 4.84
C THR A 89 13.32 -9.33 5.54
N GLY A 90 13.14 -9.91 6.73
CA GLY A 90 14.22 -10.45 7.55
C GLY A 90 15.08 -9.38 8.24
N HIS A 91 14.71 -8.10 8.18
CA HIS A 91 15.46 -7.00 8.80
C HIS A 91 14.53 -5.89 9.33
N ALA A 92 15.02 -5.04 10.24
CA ALA A 92 14.24 -3.93 10.78
C ALA A 92 14.11 -2.76 9.79
N PRO A 93 13.05 -1.93 9.89
CA PRO A 93 12.96 -0.67 9.15
C PRO A 93 14.17 0.22 9.52
N ARG A 94 14.98 0.59 8.52
CA ARG A 94 16.28 1.31 8.59
C ARG A 94 17.54 0.44 8.68
N GLU A 95 17.41 -0.87 8.79
CA GLU A 95 18.56 -1.75 8.55
C GLU A 95 18.75 -1.93 7.04
N THR A 96 20.01 -1.94 6.60
CA THR A 96 20.35 -2.24 5.21
C THR A 96 20.03 -3.71 4.93
N PRO A 97 19.27 -4.02 3.86
CA PRO A 97 19.06 -5.38 3.44
C PRO A 97 20.38 -6.10 3.19
N THR A 98 20.43 -7.40 3.47
CA THR A 98 21.64 -8.22 3.24
C THR A 98 21.86 -8.55 1.76
N ALA A 99 20.84 -8.37 0.92
CA ALA A 99 20.87 -8.60 -0.51
C ALA A 99 20.20 -7.44 -1.26
N GLU A 100 20.58 -7.22 -2.51
CA GLU A 100 19.84 -6.31 -3.40
C GLU A 100 18.40 -6.79 -3.58
N ILE A 101 17.47 -5.83 -3.58
CA ILE A 101 16.04 -6.07 -3.77
C ILE A 101 15.67 -5.66 -5.19
N ASP A 102 15.16 -6.60 -5.98
CA ASP A 102 14.49 -6.27 -7.25
C ASP A 102 13.09 -5.74 -6.97
N HIS A 103 12.96 -4.40 -6.97
CA HIS A 103 11.69 -3.73 -6.72
C HIS A 103 10.63 -3.92 -7.81
N SER A 104 11.01 -4.48 -8.96
CA SER A 104 10.10 -4.76 -10.07
C SER A 104 9.53 -6.18 -10.05
N ALA A 105 10.05 -7.04 -9.18
CA ALA A 105 9.66 -8.44 -9.07
C ALA A 105 8.17 -8.60 -8.76
N ALA A 106 7.45 -9.22 -9.69
CA ALA A 106 6.02 -9.47 -9.53
C ALA A 106 5.75 -10.54 -8.48
N ASP A 107 4.57 -10.46 -7.84
CA ASP A 107 4.02 -11.45 -6.92
C ASP A 107 5.05 -11.88 -5.85
N THR A 108 5.74 -10.88 -5.30
CA THR A 108 6.77 -11.02 -4.27
C THR A 108 6.62 -9.88 -3.27
N LEU A 109 6.47 -10.21 -1.99
CA LEU A 109 6.45 -9.22 -0.91
C LEU A 109 7.87 -8.74 -0.62
N MET A 110 8.03 -7.43 -0.55
CA MET A 110 9.33 -6.79 -0.35
C MET A 110 9.19 -5.50 0.45
N ALA A 111 10.31 -4.96 0.94
CA ALA A 111 10.32 -3.61 1.48
C ALA A 111 9.91 -2.61 0.38
N HIS A 112 9.04 -1.66 0.71
CA HIS A 112 8.70 -0.58 -0.20
C HIS A 112 9.99 0.23 -0.56
N PRO A 113 10.27 0.54 -1.84
CA PRO A 113 11.51 1.20 -2.26
C PRO A 113 11.76 2.54 -1.57
N VAL A 114 10.70 3.35 -1.41
CA VAL A 114 10.77 4.65 -0.70
C VAL A 114 10.43 4.54 0.80
N TYR A 115 9.29 3.92 1.13
CA TYR A 115 8.76 3.87 2.51
C TYR A 115 9.21 2.64 3.33
N GLY A 116 10.14 1.82 2.85
CA GLY A 116 10.63 0.66 3.59
C GLY A 116 11.26 1.01 4.94
N THR A 117 11.91 2.17 5.03
CA THR A 117 12.50 2.67 6.30
C THR A 117 11.48 3.01 7.37
N VAL A 118 10.20 3.19 6.99
CA VAL A 118 9.07 3.39 7.90
C VAL A 118 8.16 2.17 7.99
N GLY A 119 8.63 1.01 7.51
CA GLY A 119 8.00 -0.29 7.72
C GLY A 119 6.88 -0.62 6.73
N TRP A 120 6.88 0.00 5.56
CA TRP A 120 5.93 -0.34 4.49
C TRP A 120 6.43 -1.53 3.67
N LEU A 121 5.49 -2.42 3.33
CA LEU A 121 5.70 -3.49 2.37
C LEU A 121 5.08 -3.11 1.02
N ALA A 122 5.60 -3.72 -0.03
CA ALA A 122 5.12 -3.57 -1.39
C ALA A 122 5.06 -4.92 -2.10
N VAL A 123 4.14 -5.04 -3.06
CA VAL A 123 4.08 -6.15 -4.01
C VAL A 123 3.59 -5.65 -5.36
N VAL A 124 4.36 -5.93 -6.41
CA VAL A 124 3.96 -5.63 -7.80
C VAL A 124 3.10 -6.77 -8.32
N ASN A 125 1.94 -6.49 -8.90
CA ASN A 125 1.00 -7.48 -9.43
C ASN A 125 0.82 -8.71 -8.51
N PRO A 126 0.29 -8.53 -7.28
CA PRO A 126 0.06 -9.65 -6.35
C PRO A 126 -0.73 -10.79 -7.02
N GLY A 127 -0.14 -11.97 -6.99
CA GLY A 127 -0.62 -13.18 -7.65
C GLY A 127 -0.80 -14.33 -6.66
N PRO A 128 -0.87 -15.58 -7.14
CA PRO A 128 -1.13 -16.73 -6.28
C PRO A 128 -0.14 -16.94 -5.14
N ARG A 129 1.11 -16.45 -5.24
CA ARG A 129 2.11 -16.63 -4.17
C ARG A 129 1.91 -15.67 -3.01
N THR A 130 1.36 -14.49 -3.26
CA THR A 130 1.24 -13.42 -2.25
C THR A 130 -0.19 -13.03 -1.93
N GLU A 131 -1.18 -13.55 -2.64
CA GLU A 131 -2.58 -13.13 -2.50
C GLU A 131 -3.12 -13.31 -1.08
N ALA A 132 -2.94 -14.48 -0.47
CA ALA A 132 -3.42 -14.74 0.88
C ALA A 132 -2.77 -13.80 1.90
N ASP A 133 -1.44 -13.66 1.82
CA ASP A 133 -0.66 -12.79 2.70
C ASP A 133 -1.01 -11.31 2.49
N ALA A 134 -1.24 -10.88 1.24
CA ALA A 134 -1.64 -9.52 0.93
C ALA A 134 -2.99 -9.15 1.59
N ARG A 135 -3.96 -10.07 1.60
CA ARG A 135 -5.24 -9.85 2.31
C ARG A 135 -5.05 -9.75 3.82
N GLU A 136 -4.26 -10.64 4.41
CA GLU A 136 -3.94 -10.61 5.85
C GLU A 136 -3.23 -9.30 6.24
N LEU A 137 -2.27 -8.87 5.43
CA LEU A 137 -1.54 -7.62 5.63
C LEU A 137 -2.43 -6.39 5.46
N LEU A 138 -3.35 -6.38 4.50
CA LEU A 138 -4.36 -5.33 4.33
C LEU A 138 -5.25 -5.20 5.57
N HIS A 139 -5.79 -6.32 6.06
CA HIS A 139 -6.58 -6.33 7.29
C HIS A 139 -5.78 -5.83 8.49
N THR A 140 -4.51 -6.25 8.61
CA THR A 140 -3.63 -5.78 9.69
C THR A 140 -3.37 -4.28 9.60
N ALA A 141 -3.11 -3.76 8.41
CA ALA A 141 -2.89 -2.33 8.20
C ALA A 141 -4.13 -1.50 8.53
N TYR A 142 -5.32 -2.01 8.17
CA TYR A 142 -6.61 -1.46 8.56
C TYR A 142 -6.77 -1.40 10.09
N GLU A 143 -6.57 -2.51 10.81
CA GLU A 143 -6.67 -2.55 12.27
C GLU A 143 -5.67 -1.60 12.96
N LEU A 144 -4.46 -1.47 12.42
CA LEU A 144 -3.47 -0.51 12.90
C LEU A 144 -3.91 0.94 12.66
N ALA A 145 -4.57 1.23 11.54
CA ALA A 145 -5.10 2.57 11.24
C ALA A 145 -6.26 2.92 12.16
N ARG A 146 -7.22 1.99 12.33
CA ARG A 146 -8.31 2.10 13.30
C ARG A 146 -7.82 2.36 14.72
N SER A 147 -6.88 1.54 15.20
CA SER A 147 -6.28 1.70 16.53
C SER A 147 -5.53 3.03 16.71
N ARG A 148 -5.04 3.65 15.63
CA ARG A 148 -4.43 5.00 15.68
C ARG A 148 -5.48 6.09 15.74
N TYR A 149 -6.59 5.94 15.02
CA TYR A 149 -7.72 6.86 15.05
C TYR A 149 -8.37 6.88 16.44
N GLU A 150 -8.70 5.71 16.99
CA GLU A 150 -9.34 5.58 18.31
C GLU A 150 -8.51 6.14 19.46
N ARG A 151 -7.17 6.15 19.35
CA ARG A 151 -6.28 6.76 20.34
C ARG A 151 -6.17 8.29 20.21
N ARG A 152 -6.61 8.87 19.10
CA ARG A 152 -6.55 10.31 18.81
C ARG A 152 -7.91 11.00 19.02
N ALA A 153 -9.00 10.25 18.93
CA ALA A 153 -10.36 10.69 19.26
C ALA A 153 -10.52 10.92 20.78
#